data_AF-R3W5T1-F1
#
_entry.id   AF-R3W5T1-F1
#
_cell.length_a   1.000
_cell.length_b   1.000
_cell.length_c   1.000
_cell.angle_alpha   90.00
_cell.angle_beta   90.00
_cell.angle_gamma   90.00
#
_symmetry.space_group_name_H-M   'P 1'
#
loop_
_entity.id
_entity.type
_entity.pdbx_description
1 polymer ?
#
loop_
_entity_poly.entity_id
_entity_poly.type
_entity_poly.pdbx_seq_one_letter_code
_entity_poly.pdbx_strand_id
1 'polypeptide(L)'
;MRNNISDNIDWYETKRNMGSFLRVYKIFLEREGKSYPKIGLEGTLVLVNEKNKFNAATRSQSNLKIQELFIEGFTAIMHPFNPEITKRRRKIFLFRFFYGLSIPLISERVNYQRNVIILDSKVAIYQFCEALNLVCKLF
;
A
#
# COMPACT_ATOMS: atom_id res chain seq x y z
N MET A 1 4.37 -23.09 9.67
CA MET A 1 3.26 -22.97 8.69
C MET A 1 3.76 -22.19 7.48
N ARG A 2 3.91 -22.83 6.32
CA ARG A 2 4.11 -22.11 5.05
C ARG A 2 2.76 -21.46 4.72
N ASN A 3 2.68 -20.13 4.75
CA ASN A 3 1.48 -19.43 4.29
C ASN A 3 1.40 -19.60 2.76
N ASN A 4 0.69 -20.63 2.31
CA ASN A 4 0.30 -20.89 0.93
C ASN A 4 -0.72 -19.83 0.48
N ILE A 5 -0.26 -18.60 0.31
CA ILE A 5 -1.12 -17.50 -0.13
C ILE A 5 -1.61 -17.70 -1.58
N SER A 6 -1.00 -18.56 -2.42
CA SER A 6 -1.34 -18.50 -3.85
C SER A 6 -0.99 -19.72 -4.70
N ASP A 7 -1.90 -20.68 -4.79
CA ASP A 7 -2.04 -21.43 -6.04
C ASP A 7 -3.23 -20.90 -6.87
N ASN A 8 -4.29 -20.40 -6.21
CA ASN A 8 -5.51 -19.94 -6.89
C ASN A 8 -5.62 -18.43 -7.08
N ILE A 9 -4.52 -17.67 -7.05
CA ILE A 9 -4.54 -16.21 -7.25
C ILE A 9 -4.01 -15.87 -8.63
N ASP A 10 -4.79 -15.12 -9.41
CA ASP A 10 -4.29 -14.44 -10.60
C ASP A 10 -3.48 -13.21 -10.16
N TRP A 11 -2.17 -13.41 -10.07
CA TRP A 11 -1.24 -12.36 -9.68
C TRP A 11 -1.08 -11.27 -10.73
N TYR A 12 -1.36 -11.54 -11.99
CA TYR A 12 -1.28 -10.54 -13.04
C TYR A 12 -2.44 -9.56 -12.87
N GLU A 13 -3.67 -10.08 -12.81
CA GLU A 13 -4.87 -9.25 -12.70
C GLU A 13 -4.97 -8.57 -11.33
N THR A 14 -4.61 -9.25 -10.24
CA THR A 14 -4.57 -8.64 -8.90
C THR A 14 -3.63 -7.42 -8.86
N LYS A 15 -2.43 -7.52 -9.47
CA LYS A 15 -1.50 -6.39 -9.53
C LYS A 15 -2.01 -5.27 -10.43
N ARG A 16 -2.70 -5.60 -11.52
CA ARG A 16 -3.35 -4.62 -12.40
C ARG A 16 -4.43 -3.85 -11.65
N ASN A 17 -5.31 -4.53 -10.91
CA ASN A 17 -6.36 -3.91 -10.09
C ASN A 17 -5.77 -2.98 -9.03
N MET A 18 -4.76 -3.46 -8.29
CA MET A 18 -4.02 -2.64 -7.33
C MET A 18 -3.37 -1.42 -8.00
N GLY A 19 -2.73 -1.59 -9.15
CA GLY A 19 -2.10 -0.51 -9.90
C GLY A 19 -3.11 0.57 -10.32
N SER A 20 -4.27 0.16 -10.83
CA SER A 20 -5.39 1.05 -11.15
C SER A 20 -5.85 1.83 -9.92
N PHE A 21 -6.08 1.16 -8.80
CA PHE A 21 -6.44 1.82 -7.54
C PHE A 21 -5.40 2.85 -7.10
N LEU A 22 -4.11 2.48 -7.05
CA LEU A 22 -3.03 3.37 -6.62
C LEU A 22 -2.88 4.58 -7.55
N ARG A 23 -3.14 4.42 -8.86
CA ARG A 23 -3.15 5.54 -9.81
C ARG A 23 -4.25 6.54 -9.49
N VAL A 24 -5.48 6.07 -9.28
CA VAL A 24 -6.61 6.94 -8.91
C VAL A 24 -6.33 7.64 -7.58
N TYR A 25 -5.76 6.92 -6.61
CA TYR A 25 -5.40 7.51 -5.32
C TYR A 25 -4.31 8.60 -5.43
N LYS A 26 -3.28 8.41 -6.26
CA LYS A 26 -2.26 9.46 -6.52
C LYS A 26 -2.87 10.72 -7.14
N ILE A 27 -3.73 10.54 -8.14
CA ILE A 27 -4.46 11.66 -8.77
C ILE A 27 -5.30 12.39 -7.73
N PHE A 28 -5.97 11.67 -6.83
CA PHE A 28 -6.70 12.27 -5.72
C PHE A 28 -5.79 13.10 -4.81
N LEU A 29 -4.62 12.59 -4.42
CA LEU A 29 -3.67 13.34 -3.59
C LEU A 29 -3.21 14.63 -4.27
N GLU A 30 -2.87 14.57 -5.56
CA GLU A 30 -2.48 15.73 -6.35
C GLU A 30 -3.60 16.77 -6.44
N ARG A 31 -4.85 16.34 -6.68
CA ARG A 31 -6.01 17.23 -6.77
C ARG A 31 -6.33 17.92 -5.44
N GLU A 32 -6.16 17.24 -4.32
CA GLU A 32 -6.33 17.80 -2.98
C GLU A 32 -5.08 18.58 -2.50
N GLY A 33 -4.01 18.57 -3.29
CA GLY A 33 -2.69 19.10 -2.92
C GLY A 33 -2.14 18.48 -1.63
N LYS A 34 -2.45 17.21 -1.38
CA LYS A 34 -1.95 16.43 -0.25
C LYS A 34 -0.58 15.85 -0.59
N SER A 35 0.32 15.85 0.38
CA SER A 35 1.60 15.17 0.22
C SER A 35 1.41 13.66 0.09
N TYR A 36 2.32 13.02 -0.63
CA TYR A 36 2.34 11.56 -0.73
C TYR A 36 2.52 10.89 0.65
N PRO A 37 1.90 9.71 0.89
CA PRO A 37 1.90 9.08 2.20
C PRO A 37 3.31 8.68 2.62
N LYS A 38 3.76 9.17 3.77
CA LYS A 38 5.07 8.81 4.35
C LYS A 38 4.88 7.77 5.44
N ILE A 39 5.94 7.03 5.74
CA ILE A 39 5.98 6.17 6.92
C ILE A 39 6.72 6.88 8.05
N GLY A 40 6.05 7.01 9.19
CA GLY A 40 6.68 7.42 10.44
C GLY A 40 7.59 6.32 10.98
N LEU A 41 8.41 6.65 11.99
CA LEU A 41 9.39 5.72 12.59
C LEU A 41 8.76 4.38 13.03
N GLU A 42 7.50 4.40 13.46
CA GLU A 42 6.75 3.23 13.92
C GLU A 42 6.00 2.45 12.82
N GLY A 43 6.28 2.69 11.54
CA GLY A 43 5.56 2.01 10.45
C GLY A 43 4.10 2.47 10.29
N THR A 44 3.76 3.61 10.88
CA THR A 44 2.46 4.27 10.78
C THR A 44 2.41 5.18 9.55
N LEU A 45 1.22 5.32 8.94
CA LEU A 45 1.02 6.32 7.90
C LEU A 45 1.08 7.71 8.53
N VAL A 46 1.96 8.54 7.98
CA VAL A 46 1.97 9.97 8.23
C VAL A 46 1.39 10.63 6.98
N LEU A 47 0.13 11.04 7.09
CA LEU A 47 -0.56 11.85 6.10
C LEU A 47 -0.38 13.32 6.51
N VAL A 48 0.53 14.02 5.85
CA VAL A 48 0.71 15.45 6.08
C VAL A 48 -0.42 16.18 5.36
N ASN A 49 -1.40 16.66 6.12
CA ASN A 49 -2.33 17.66 5.63
C ASN A 49 -1.59 19.00 5.64
N GLU A 50 -0.79 19.26 4.61
CA GLU A 50 -0.35 20.63 4.34
C GLU A 50 -1.63 21.47 4.15
N LYS A 51 -1.76 22.53 4.96
CA LYS A 51 -2.98 23.34 5.07
C LYS A 51 -3.30 24.00 3.72
N ASN A 52 -4.00 23.28 2.84
CA ASN A 52 -4.57 23.89 1.66
C ASN A 52 -5.87 24.58 2.03
N LYS A 53 -5.83 25.91 1.85
CA LYS A 53 -6.96 26.85 1.82
C LYS A 53 -7.92 26.56 0.64
N PHE A 54 -8.24 25.29 0.38
CA PHE A 54 -9.25 24.91 -0.59
C PHE A 54 -10.55 24.62 0.16
N ASN A 55 -11.58 25.39 -0.20
CA ASN A 55 -12.89 25.42 0.43
C ASN A 55 -13.41 24.01 0.74
N ALA A 56 -13.78 23.75 2.00
CA ALA A 56 -14.41 22.50 2.43
C ALA A 56 -15.70 22.17 1.64
N ALA A 57 -16.26 23.14 0.91
CA ALA A 57 -17.47 23.03 0.11
C ALA A 57 -17.34 22.20 -1.19
N THR A 58 -16.13 21.86 -1.67
CA THR A 58 -15.92 21.08 -2.91
C THR A 58 -15.45 19.64 -2.69
N ARG A 59 -15.35 19.16 -1.45
CA ARG A 59 -15.03 17.75 -1.16
C ARG A 59 -16.24 16.88 -1.50
N SER A 60 -16.20 16.15 -2.61
CA SER A 60 -17.19 15.13 -2.90
C SER A 60 -17.03 13.93 -1.94
N GLN A 61 -18.12 13.28 -1.55
CA GLN A 61 -18.06 12.07 -0.71
C GLN A 61 -17.22 10.95 -1.35
N SER A 62 -17.15 10.90 -2.69
CA SER A 62 -16.28 9.96 -3.42
C SER A 62 -14.80 10.15 -3.11
N ASN A 63 -14.37 11.40 -2.87
CA ASN A 63 -12.98 11.77 -2.61
C ASN A 63 -12.57 11.43 -1.17
N LEU A 64 -13.48 11.51 -0.20
CA LEU A 64 -13.19 11.02 1.16
C LEU A 64 -13.05 9.49 1.17
N LYS A 65 -13.93 8.81 0.44
CA LYS A 65 -13.95 7.35 0.35
C LYS A 65 -12.66 6.75 -0.19
N ILE A 66 -12.00 7.39 -1.16
CA ILE A 66 -10.75 6.83 -1.71
C ILE A 66 -9.58 6.89 -0.72
N GLN A 67 -9.53 7.93 0.11
CA GLN A 67 -8.52 8.03 1.16
C GLN A 67 -8.77 6.99 2.26
N GLU A 68 -10.03 6.80 2.64
CA GLU A 68 -10.44 5.79 3.62
C GLU A 68 -10.06 4.38 3.13
N LEU A 69 -10.37 4.04 1.87
CA LEU A 69 -9.99 2.76 1.26
C LEU A 69 -8.46 2.58 1.23
N PHE A 70 -7.68 3.63 0.93
CA PHE A 70 -6.22 3.51 1.00
C PHE A 70 -5.74 3.21 2.41
N ILE A 71 -6.29 3.91 3.42
CA ILE A 71 -5.95 3.69 4.83
C ILE A 71 -6.33 2.27 5.24
N GLU A 72 -7.53 1.80 4.90
CA GLU A 72 -8.03 0.45 5.18
C GLU A 72 -7.12 -0.63 4.59
N GLY A 73 -6.82 -0.55 3.30
CA GLY A 73 -5.92 -1.50 2.65
C GLY A 73 -4.52 -1.48 3.27
N PHE A 74 -4.02 -0.30 3.62
CA PHE A 74 -2.68 -0.17 4.19
C PHE A 74 -2.60 -0.68 5.63
N THR A 75 -3.62 -0.45 6.46
CA THR A 75 -3.63 -0.93 7.84
C THR A 75 -3.75 -2.45 7.90
N ALA A 76 -4.44 -3.08 6.95
CA ALA A 76 -4.51 -4.54 6.79
C ALA A 76 -3.15 -5.21 6.54
N ILE A 77 -2.14 -4.47 6.05
CA ILE A 77 -0.78 -4.98 5.92
C ILE A 77 -0.19 -5.14 7.32
N MET A 78 -0.21 -6.36 7.84
CA MET A 78 0.27 -6.67 9.18
C MET A 78 0.79 -8.11 9.32
N HIS A 79 1.65 -8.32 10.29
CA HIS A 79 2.05 -9.63 10.78
C HIS A 79 1.37 -9.89 12.12
N PRO A 80 0.79 -11.08 12.35
CA PRO A 80 -0.06 -11.34 13.52
C PRO A 80 0.65 -11.17 14.87
N PHE A 81 1.95 -11.49 14.93
CA PHE A 81 2.69 -11.52 16.20
C PHE A 81 3.97 -10.68 16.22
N ASN A 82 4.32 -10.02 15.11
CA ASN A 82 5.63 -9.36 15.00
C ASN A 82 5.47 -7.95 14.41
N PRO A 83 5.42 -6.91 15.25
CA PRO A 83 5.22 -5.55 14.79
C PRO A 83 6.35 -5.05 13.88
N GLU A 84 7.59 -5.51 14.05
CA GLU A 84 8.71 -5.12 13.18
C GLU A 84 8.53 -5.64 11.74
N ILE A 85 7.96 -6.84 11.59
CA ILE A 85 7.57 -7.35 10.26
C ILE A 85 6.42 -6.51 9.67
N THR A 86 5.44 -6.09 10.48
CA THR A 86 4.38 -5.16 10.04
C THR A 86 4.99 -3.86 9.51
N LYS A 87 5.85 -3.20 10.30
CA LYS A 87 6.54 -1.95 9.92
C LYS A 87 7.30 -2.12 8.61
N ARG A 88 8.07 -3.21 8.50
CA ARG A 88 8.85 -3.53 7.30
C ARG A 88 7.98 -3.76 6.08
N ARG A 89 6.91 -4.56 6.16
CA ARG A 89 5.99 -4.84 5.04
C ARG A 89 5.34 -3.57 4.51
N ARG A 90 4.85 -2.73 5.42
CA ARG A 90 4.26 -1.42 5.10
C ARG A 90 5.27 -0.52 4.38
N LYS A 91 6.52 -0.48 4.84
CA LYS A 91 7.62 0.27 4.20
C LYS A 91 7.96 -0.25 2.81
N ILE A 92 8.06 -1.56 2.65
CA ILE A 92 8.26 -2.20 1.36
C ILE A 92 7.09 -1.89 0.42
N PHE A 93 5.84 -1.94 0.90
CA PHE A 93 4.66 -1.66 0.10
C PHE A 93 4.70 -0.25 -0.49
N LEU A 94 4.90 0.77 0.36
CA LEU A 94 5.00 2.15 -0.12
C LEU A 94 6.17 2.33 -1.07
N PHE A 95 7.38 1.89 -0.72
CA PHE A 95 8.54 2.04 -1.58
C PHE A 95 8.37 1.37 -2.94
N ARG A 96 7.84 0.15 -2.97
CA ARG A 96 7.75 -0.63 -4.20
C ARG A 96 6.57 -0.23 -5.07
N PHE A 97 5.38 -0.14 -4.51
CA PHE A 97 4.14 -0.03 -5.29
C PHE A 97 3.63 1.39 -5.37
N PHE A 98 3.83 2.19 -4.31
CA PHE A 98 3.46 3.59 -4.34
C PHE A 98 4.56 4.45 -4.98
N TYR A 99 5.82 4.32 -4.56
CA TYR A 99 6.93 5.12 -5.08
C TYR A 99 7.66 4.51 -6.29
N GLY A 100 7.42 3.24 -6.62
CA GLY A 100 7.98 2.61 -7.81
C GLY A 100 9.47 2.25 -7.72
N LEU A 101 10.03 2.10 -6.51
CA LEU A 101 11.44 1.76 -6.33
C LEU A 101 11.75 0.30 -6.70
N SER A 102 12.95 0.07 -7.21
CA SER A 102 13.43 -1.28 -7.55
C SER A 102 13.77 -2.10 -6.31
N ILE A 103 13.71 -3.43 -6.42
CA ILE A 103 14.05 -4.35 -5.30
C ILE A 103 15.46 -4.11 -4.74
N PRO A 104 16.51 -3.93 -5.57
CA PRO A 104 17.85 -3.62 -5.06
C PRO A 104 17.89 -2.34 -4.21
N LEU A 105 17.28 -1.25 -4.69
CA LEU A 105 17.26 0.02 -3.96
C LEU A 105 16.46 -0.09 -2.64
N ILE A 106 15.37 -0.85 -2.63
CA ILE A 106 14.60 -1.10 -1.41
C ILE A 106 15.42 -1.92 -0.41
N SER A 107 16.12 -2.94 -0.90
CA SER A 107 16.98 -3.82 -0.11
C SER A 107 18.03 -3.01 0.65
N GLU A 108 18.68 -2.06 -0.01
CA GLU A 108 19.63 -1.12 0.59
C GLU A 108 18.96 -0.20 1.62
N ARG A 109 17.85 0.46 1.27
CA ARG A 109 17.16 1.44 2.14
C ARG A 109 16.53 0.85 3.40
N VAL A 110 16.10 -0.40 3.34
CA VAL A 110 15.47 -1.10 4.45
C VAL A 110 16.49 -1.99 5.19
N ASN A 111 17.68 -2.20 4.61
CA ASN A 111 18.73 -3.08 5.12
C ASN A 111 18.27 -4.53 5.31
N TYR A 112 17.61 -5.08 4.28
CA TYR A 112 17.17 -6.48 4.24
C TYR A 112 17.52 -7.11 2.89
N GLN A 113 17.81 -8.40 2.90
CA GLN A 113 18.10 -9.16 1.68
C GLN A 113 16.93 -9.16 0.68
N ARG A 114 17.25 -9.24 -0.62
CA ARG A 114 16.27 -9.14 -1.72
C ARG A 114 15.15 -10.19 -1.65
N ASN A 115 15.46 -11.41 -1.21
CA ASN A 115 14.48 -12.49 -0.99
C ASN A 115 13.42 -12.09 0.05
N VAL A 116 13.82 -11.43 1.14
CA VAL A 116 12.89 -10.90 2.16
C VAL A 116 12.00 -9.83 1.54
N ILE A 117 12.57 -8.91 0.74
CA ILE A 117 11.80 -7.88 0.04
C ILE A 117 10.74 -8.49 -0.89
N ILE A 118 11.10 -9.54 -1.64
CA ILE A 118 10.18 -10.24 -2.55
C ILE A 118 9.05 -10.93 -1.79
N LEU A 119 9.37 -11.64 -0.71
CA LEU A 119 8.39 -12.35 0.10
C LEU A 119 7.40 -11.37 0.74
N ASP A 120 7.92 -10.36 1.45
CA ASP A 120 7.09 -9.37 2.13
C ASP A 120 6.30 -8.52 1.12
N SER A 121 6.81 -8.28 -0.08
CA SER A 121 6.05 -7.65 -1.17
C SER A 121 4.82 -8.46 -1.56
N LYS A 122 4.95 -9.79 -1.73
CA LYS A 122 3.82 -10.65 -2.10
C LYS A 122 2.74 -10.63 -1.02
N VAL A 123 3.16 -10.77 0.25
CA VAL A 123 2.24 -10.74 1.39
C VAL A 123 1.55 -9.38 1.50
N ALA A 124 2.30 -8.28 1.35
CA ALA A 124 1.73 -6.93 1.43
C ALA A 124 0.73 -6.64 0.30
N ILE A 125 1.00 -7.05 -0.94
CA ILE A 125 0.02 -6.95 -2.05
C ILE A 125 -1.24 -7.72 -1.68
N TYR A 126 -1.09 -8.98 -1.26
CA TYR A 126 -2.22 -9.83 -0.96
C TYR A 126 -3.11 -9.21 0.12
N GLN A 127 -2.54 -8.85 1.27
CA GLN A 127 -3.30 -8.27 2.39
C GLN A 127 -3.99 -6.96 2.00
N PHE A 128 -3.29 -6.09 1.28
CA PHE A 128 -3.85 -4.83 0.79
C PHE A 128 -5.02 -5.07 -0.16
N CYS A 129 -4.85 -5.98 -1.13
CA CYS A 129 -5.86 -6.26 -2.13
C CYS A 129 -7.04 -7.03 -1.54
N GLU A 130 -6.80 -7.95 -0.61
CA GLU A 130 -7.83 -8.74 0.07
C GLU A 130 -8.75 -7.80 0.86
N ALA A 131 -8.18 -6.88 1.64
CA ALA A 131 -8.95 -5.90 2.40
C ALA A 131 -9.85 -5.03 1.51
N LEU A 132 -9.43 -4.75 0.28
CA LEU A 132 -10.17 -3.92 -0.67
C LEU A 132 -10.94 -4.72 -1.74
N ASN A 133 -11.02 -6.05 -1.59
CA ASN A 133 -11.63 -6.96 -2.58
C ASN A 133 -11.08 -6.80 -4.02
N LEU A 134 -9.78 -6.53 -4.16
CA LEU A 134 -9.07 -6.39 -5.43
C LEU A 134 -8.37 -7.69 -5.89
N VAL A 135 -8.42 -8.75 -5.09
CA VAL A 135 -7.83 -10.06 -5.42
C VAL A 135 -8.65 -10.74 -6.51
N CYS A 136 -7.99 -11.10 -7.62
CA CYS A 136 -8.55 -11.99 -8.63
C CYS A 136 -8.12 -13.43 -8.37
N LYS A 137 -9.08 -14.36 -8.46
CA LYS A 137 -8.84 -15.79 -8.28
C LYS A 137 -8.86 -16.50 -9.63
N LEU A 138 -8.02 -17.52 -9.77
CA LEU A 138 -8.07 -18.46 -10.89
C LEU A 138 -9.27 -19.41 -10.66
N PHE A 139 -10.03 -19.66 -11.72
CA PHE A 139 -11.17 -20.58 -11.73
C PHE A 139 -10.71 -22.01 -11.99
#